data_AF-A0A227J530-F1
#
_entry.id   AF-A0A227J530-F1
#
_cell.length_a   1.000
_cell.length_b   1.000
_cell.length_c   1.000
_cell.angle_alpha   90.00
_cell.angle_beta   90.00
_cell.angle_gamma   90.00
#
_symmetry.space_group_name_H-M   'P 1'
#
loop_
_entity.id
_entity.type
_entity.pdbx_description
1 polymer ?
#
loop_
_entity_poly.entity_id
_entity_poly.type
_entity_poly.pdbx_seq_one_letter_code
_entity_poly.pdbx_strand_id
1 'polypeptide(L)'
;PFDAHSLPNHKPRIMTFRFKPDYNLPITLRVIEGYQCDDFSVEAKEKFYSGSFAISPDSNRMGYRLEGNTVKPPYDGILSEGIALGAIQIPHDGNPIVLLNDHQTIGGYPKLGCVAR
;
A
#
# COMPACT_ATOMS: atom_id res chain seq x y z
N PRO A 1 -42.45 -9.99 8.12
CA PRO A 1 -41.93 -10.42 9.44
C PRO A 1 -40.58 -11.12 9.25
N PHE A 2 -39.55 -10.77 10.01
CA PHE A 2 -38.27 -11.46 9.99
C PHE A 2 -38.39 -12.70 10.89
N ASP A 3 -38.36 -13.90 10.30
CA ASP A 3 -38.30 -15.15 11.04
C ASP A 3 -36.84 -15.46 11.38
N ALA A 4 -36.47 -15.22 12.63
CA ALA A 4 -35.12 -15.51 13.12
C ALA A 4 -34.88 -17.03 13.12
N HIS A 5 -33.91 -17.50 12.34
CA HIS A 5 -33.48 -18.89 12.40
C HIS A 5 -32.62 -19.13 13.65
N SER A 6 -32.82 -20.26 14.32
CA SER A 6 -31.96 -20.66 15.45
C SER A 6 -30.58 -21.03 14.93
N LEU A 7 -29.56 -20.26 15.33
CA LEU A 7 -28.18 -20.65 15.09
C LEU A 7 -27.81 -21.84 16.00
N PRO A 8 -27.19 -22.90 15.47
CA PRO A 8 -26.69 -23.99 16.30
C PRO A 8 -25.71 -23.46 17.36
N ASN A 9 -25.87 -23.94 18.59
CA ASN A 9 -25.10 -23.52 19.75
C ASN A 9 -23.67 -24.09 19.69
N HIS A 10 -22.85 -23.56 18.78
CA HIS A 10 -21.46 -23.94 18.64
C HIS A 10 -20.63 -23.22 19.71
N LYS A 11 -19.72 -23.96 20.38
CA LYS A 11 -18.67 -23.33 21.19
C LYS A 11 -17.92 -22.32 20.30
N PRO A 12 -17.77 -21.06 20.72
CA PRO A 12 -17.02 -20.07 19.95
C PRO A 12 -15.60 -20.59 19.75
N ARG A 13 -15.18 -20.73 18.49
CA ARG A 13 -13.80 -21.06 18.16
C ARG A 13 -13.00 -19.76 18.28
N ILE A 14 -12.19 -19.66 19.32
CA ILE A 14 -11.32 -18.49 19.54
C ILE A 14 -9.91 -18.87 19.13
N MET A 15 -9.26 -18.01 18.36
CA MET A 15 -7.85 -18.15 18.03
C MET A 15 -6.99 -17.72 19.22
N THR A 16 -6.01 -18.54 19.61
CA THR A 16 -5.10 -18.16 20.70
C THR A 16 -4.29 -16.91 20.31
N PHE A 17 -3.93 -16.07 21.27
CA PHE A 17 -3.17 -14.84 21.03
C PHE A 17 -1.89 -15.05 20.20
N ARG A 18 -1.27 -16.24 20.29
CA ARG A 18 -0.07 -16.62 19.52
C ARG A 18 -0.25 -16.59 18.01
N PHE A 19 -1.49 -16.72 17.52
CA PHE A 19 -1.81 -16.68 16.09
C PHE A 19 -2.49 -15.37 15.68
N LYS A 20 -2.74 -14.45 16.64
CA LYS A 20 -3.29 -13.12 16.34
C LYS A 20 -2.14 -12.23 15.90
N PRO A 21 -2.14 -11.72 14.65
CA PRO A 21 -1.16 -10.72 14.25
C PRO A 21 -1.28 -9.50 15.16
N ASP A 22 -0.16 -8.99 15.65
CA ASP A 22 -0.13 -7.70 16.32
C ASP A 22 0.00 -6.61 15.27
N TYR A 23 -1.14 -5.97 14.97
CA TYR A 23 -1.22 -4.90 13.97
C TYR A 23 -0.60 -3.58 14.44
N ASN A 24 -0.11 -3.50 15.69
CA ASN A 24 0.63 -2.33 16.18
C ASN A 24 2.14 -2.44 15.93
N LEU A 25 2.62 -3.60 15.49
CA LEU A 25 4.04 -3.78 15.14
C LEU A 25 4.32 -3.23 13.75
N PRO A 26 5.49 -2.60 13.54
CA PRO A 26 5.91 -2.20 12.20
C PRO A 26 6.04 -3.43 11.31
N ILE A 27 5.55 -3.31 10.08
CA ILE A 27 5.65 -4.35 9.06
C ILE A 27 6.74 -3.97 8.05
N THR A 28 7.62 -4.92 7.75
CA THR A 28 8.59 -4.78 6.67
C THR A 28 8.04 -5.45 5.41
N LEU A 29 7.86 -4.66 4.35
CA LEU A 29 7.39 -5.15 3.05
C LEU A 29 8.55 -5.16 2.06
N ARG A 30 8.65 -6.24 1.28
CA ARG A 30 9.61 -6.33 0.17
C ARG A 30 9.02 -5.61 -1.05
N VAL A 31 9.89 -4.97 -1.83
CA VAL A 31 9.51 -4.27 -3.06
C VAL A 31 10.28 -4.85 -4.23
N ILE A 32 9.57 -5.08 -5.33
CA ILE A 32 10.16 -5.36 -6.64
C ILE A 32 10.20 -4.03 -7.38
N GLU A 33 11.40 -3.54 -7.68
CA GLU A 33 11.58 -2.30 -8.42
C GLU A 33 10.95 -2.38 -9.82
N GLY A 34 10.28 -1.30 -10.21
CA GLY A 34 9.66 -1.17 -11.52
C GLY A 34 10.63 -0.59 -12.55
N TYR A 35 10.24 -0.61 -13.81
CA TYR A 35 11.05 -0.04 -14.90
C TYR A 35 11.25 1.48 -14.81
N GLN A 36 10.41 2.18 -14.03
CA GLN A 36 10.54 3.62 -13.75
C GLN A 36 11.47 3.91 -12.55
N CYS A 37 11.96 2.88 -11.83
CA CYS A 37 12.81 3.06 -10.65
C CYS A 37 14.12 3.81 -10.98
N ASP A 38 14.65 3.61 -12.17
CA ASP A 38 15.88 4.26 -12.62
C ASP A 38 15.71 5.77 -12.87
N ASP A 39 14.47 6.23 -13.10
CA ASP A 39 14.17 7.66 -13.25
C ASP A 39 14.26 8.39 -11.90
N PHE A 40 14.02 7.70 -10.78
CA PHE A 40 14.10 8.28 -9.45
C PHE A 40 15.55 8.57 -9.07
N SER A 41 15.77 9.73 -8.45
CA SER A 41 17.09 10.08 -7.93
C SER A 41 17.56 9.09 -6.86
N VAL A 42 18.87 8.96 -6.70
CA VAL A 42 19.46 8.12 -5.66
C VAL A 42 18.94 8.51 -4.27
N GLU A 43 18.86 9.81 -3.99
CA GLU A 43 18.30 10.33 -2.73
C GLU A 43 16.84 9.92 -2.51
N ALA A 44 16.01 9.94 -3.56
CA ALA A 44 14.60 9.54 -3.45
C ALA A 44 14.48 8.04 -3.14
N LYS A 45 15.31 7.21 -3.79
CA LYS A 45 15.38 5.77 -3.53
C LYS A 45 15.86 5.49 -2.10
N GLU A 46 16.94 6.13 -1.67
CA GLU A 46 17.45 6.01 -0.30
C GLU A 46 16.38 6.38 0.73
N LYS A 47 15.71 7.53 0.57
CA LYS A 47 14.60 7.94 1.44
C LYS A 47 13.48 6.91 1.47
N PHE A 48 13.09 6.37 0.31
CA PHE A 48 12.04 5.37 0.25
C PHE A 48 12.42 4.09 1.01
N TYR A 49 13.65 3.58 0.82
CA TYR A 49 14.08 2.31 1.43
C TYR A 49 14.52 2.42 2.89
N SER A 50 15.10 3.54 3.31
CA SER A 50 15.53 3.76 4.69
C SER A 50 14.44 4.37 5.56
N GLY A 51 13.36 4.86 4.96
CA GLY A 51 12.26 5.54 5.63
C GLY A 51 11.28 4.58 6.29
N SER A 52 10.83 4.97 7.47
CA SER A 52 9.60 4.40 8.06
C SER A 52 8.42 5.26 7.66
N PHE A 53 7.29 4.60 7.37
CA PHE A 53 6.05 5.26 6.96
C PHE A 53 4.93 4.95 7.94
N ALA A 54 4.07 5.93 8.17
CA ALA A 54 2.80 5.75 8.85
C ALA A 54 1.67 5.57 7.83
N ILE A 55 0.70 4.74 8.14
CA ILE A 55 -0.52 4.62 7.32
C ILE A 55 -1.39 5.84 7.61
N SER A 56 -1.71 6.59 6.56
CA SER A 56 -2.63 7.72 6.60
C SER A 56 -4.06 7.27 6.91
N PRO A 57 -4.84 8.06 7.69
CA PRO A 57 -6.26 7.80 7.89
C PRO A 57 -7.07 7.82 6.58
N ASP A 58 -6.56 8.45 5.52
CA ASP A 58 -7.22 8.50 4.19
C ASP A 58 -7.00 7.23 3.34
N SER A 59 -6.56 6.14 3.97
CA SER A 59 -6.36 4.86 3.32
C SER A 59 -7.65 4.04 3.23
N ASN A 60 -7.89 3.39 2.09
CA ASN A 60 -9.06 2.56 1.87
C ASN A 60 -8.75 1.37 0.95
N ARG A 61 -9.77 0.66 0.46
CA ARG A 61 -9.61 -0.51 -0.41
C ARG A 61 -8.98 -0.22 -1.79
N MET A 62 -8.91 1.05 -2.19
CA MET A 62 -8.21 1.47 -3.41
C MET A 62 -6.70 1.55 -3.18
N GLY A 63 -6.26 1.97 -1.99
CA GLY A 63 -4.85 2.08 -1.68
C GLY A 63 -4.55 2.54 -0.26
N TYR A 64 -3.36 2.15 0.23
CA TYR A 64 -2.77 2.69 1.45
C TYR A 64 -1.93 3.92 1.10
N ARG A 65 -2.29 5.07 1.66
CA ARG A 65 -1.49 6.28 1.60
C ARG A 65 -0.51 6.29 2.76
N LEU A 66 0.75 6.56 2.45
CA LEU A 66 1.88 6.50 3.38
C LEU A 66 2.40 7.92 3.65
N GLU A 67 2.56 8.25 4.92
CA GLU A 67 2.99 9.57 5.39
C GLU A 67 4.30 9.48 6.19
N GLY A 68 4.93 10.63 6.42
CA GLY A 68 6.10 10.80 7.29
C GLY A 68 7.39 11.06 6.52
N ASN A 69 7.74 10.19 5.57
CA ASN A 69 8.91 10.38 4.74
C ASN A 69 8.52 10.69 3.29
N THR A 70 8.74 11.92 2.83
CA THR A 70 8.36 12.29 1.45
C THR A 70 9.43 11.86 0.45
N VAL A 71 8.98 11.24 -0.63
CA VAL A 71 9.81 10.78 -1.75
C VAL A 71 9.57 11.71 -2.92
N LYS A 72 10.64 12.33 -3.43
CA LYS A 72 10.51 13.24 -4.57
C LYS A 72 10.25 12.43 -5.84
N PRO A 73 9.15 12.68 -6.59
CA PRO A 73 8.93 12.02 -7.87
C PRO A 73 9.95 12.55 -8.92
N PRO A 74 10.30 11.72 -9.92
CA PRO A 74 11.23 12.12 -10.99
C PRO A 74 10.65 13.19 -11.92
N TYR A 75 9.33 13.26 -12.03
CA TYR A 75 8.56 14.18 -12.85
C TYR A 75 7.17 14.39 -12.24
N ASP A 76 6.46 15.45 -12.65
CA ASP A 76 5.14 15.80 -12.09
C ASP A 76 4.02 14.83 -12.48
N GLY A 77 4.23 14.02 -13.52
CA GLY A 77 3.32 12.98 -13.97
C GLY A 77 3.81 12.30 -15.24
N ILE A 78 3.13 11.21 -15.61
CA ILE A 78 3.33 10.45 -16.84
C ILE A 78 2.03 10.37 -17.65
N LEU A 79 2.17 9.99 -18.91
CA LEU A 79 1.04 9.47 -19.66
C LEU A 79 0.41 8.31 -18.90
N SER A 80 -0.92 8.29 -18.84
CA SER A 80 -1.65 7.24 -18.12
C SER A 80 -1.30 5.87 -18.67
N GLU A 81 -0.91 4.98 -17.77
CA GLU A 81 -0.52 3.62 -18.10
C GLU A 81 -1.16 2.62 -17.15
N GLY A 82 -1.10 1.34 -17.53
CA GLY A 82 -1.64 0.25 -16.74
C GLY A 82 -0.96 0.15 -15.37
N ILE A 83 -1.78 -0.12 -14.36
CA ILE A 83 -1.33 -0.27 -12.98
C ILE A 83 -1.46 -1.74 -12.55
N ALA A 84 -0.40 -2.25 -11.92
CA ALA A 84 -0.43 -3.56 -11.27
C ALA A 84 -0.87 -3.45 -9.80
N LEU A 85 -1.51 -4.50 -9.29
CA LEU A 85 -1.79 -4.62 -7.86
C LEU A 85 -0.49 -4.51 -7.04
N GLY A 86 -0.53 -3.75 -5.96
CA GLY A 86 0.63 -3.50 -5.11
C GLY A 86 1.59 -2.45 -5.66
N ALA A 87 1.31 -1.82 -6.81
CA ALA A 87 2.13 -0.73 -7.33
C ALA A 87 2.21 0.43 -6.33
N ILE A 88 3.40 1.02 -6.22
CA ILE A 88 3.72 2.11 -5.31
C ILE A 88 3.82 3.39 -6.15
N GLN A 89 2.75 4.18 -6.16
CA GLN A 89 2.72 5.47 -6.84
C GLN A 89 3.30 6.57 -5.95
N ILE A 90 4.07 7.48 -6.55
CA ILE A 90 4.60 8.67 -5.89
C ILE A 90 3.94 9.90 -6.53
N PRO A 91 2.93 10.52 -5.89
CA PRO A 91 2.31 11.75 -6.39
C PRO A 91 3.21 12.97 -6.15
N HIS A 92 2.76 14.15 -6.60
CA HIS A 92 3.52 15.41 -6.45
C HIS A 92 3.75 15.83 -4.98
N ASP A 93 2.87 15.42 -4.06
CA ASP A 93 3.06 15.64 -2.62
C ASP A 93 4.16 14.75 -2.01
N GLY A 94 4.65 13.77 -2.77
CA GLY A 94 5.72 12.85 -2.39
C GLY A 94 5.30 11.76 -1.39
N ASN A 95 4.02 11.68 -1.02
CA ASN A 95 3.51 10.67 -0.10
C ASN A 95 3.18 9.39 -0.88
N PRO A 96 3.89 8.27 -0.67
CA PRO A 96 3.68 7.07 -1.47
C PRO A 96 2.26 6.49 -1.29
N ILE A 97 1.72 5.89 -2.35
CA ILE A 97 0.44 5.19 -2.32
C ILE A 97 0.64 3.76 -2.80
N VAL A 98 0.37 2.78 -1.94
CA VAL A 98 0.36 1.35 -2.29
C VAL A 98 -1.03 0.96 -2.77
N LEU A 99 -1.17 0.59 -4.04
CA LEU A 99 -2.46 0.34 -4.66
C LEU A 99 -2.99 -1.07 -4.38
N LEU A 100 -4.27 -1.16 -4.04
CA LEU A 100 -4.95 -2.37 -3.56
C LEU A 100 -6.07 -2.83 -4.51
N ASN A 101 -6.87 -3.82 -4.13
CA ASN A 101 -7.79 -4.52 -5.04
C ASN A 101 -8.79 -3.64 -5.78
N ASP A 102 -9.18 -2.50 -5.21
CA ASP A 102 -10.16 -1.59 -5.82
C ASP A 102 -9.48 -0.42 -6.56
N HIS A 103 -8.18 -0.50 -6.82
CA HIS A 103 -7.44 0.54 -7.55
C HIS A 103 -7.93 0.73 -8.99
N GLN A 104 -7.77 1.94 -9.48
CA GLN A 104 -7.96 2.30 -10.88
C GLN A 104 -7.03 1.49 -11.81
N THR A 105 -7.53 1.09 -12.98
CA THR A 105 -6.76 0.28 -13.94
C THR A 105 -5.64 1.05 -14.63
N ILE A 106 -5.78 2.37 -14.74
CA ILE A 106 -4.81 3.28 -15.36
C ILE A 106 -4.53 4.48 -14.45
N GLY A 107 -3.33 5.04 -14.51
CA GLY A 107 -3.03 6.30 -13.80
C GLY A 107 -1.73 6.96 -14.24
N GLY A 108 -1.62 8.24 -13.89
CA GLY A 108 -0.58 9.15 -14.39
C GLY A 108 0.54 9.48 -13.40
N TYR A 109 0.69 8.73 -12.31
CA TYR A 109 1.78 8.95 -11.34
C TYR A 109 2.96 8.00 -11.58
N PRO A 110 4.20 8.49 -11.42
CA PRO A 110 5.39 7.65 -11.44
C PRO A 110 5.29 6.55 -10.38
N LYS A 111 5.84 5.39 -10.69
CA LYS A 111 5.83 4.22 -9.81
C LYS A 111 7.26 3.78 -9.53
N LEU A 112 7.62 3.67 -8.25
CA LEU A 112 8.94 3.17 -7.86
C LEU A 112 9.03 1.66 -8.07
N GLY A 113 7.94 0.94 -7.83
CA GLY A 113 7.88 -0.51 -7.98
C GLY A 113 6.55 -1.08 -7.50
N CYS A 114 6.54 -2.35 -7.13
CA CYS A 114 5.39 -3.01 -6.52
C CYS A 114 5.76 -3.81 -5.27
N VAL A 115 4.83 -3.90 -4.33
CA VAL A 115 4.98 -4.76 -3.15
C VAL A 115 5.04 -6.22 -3.57
N ALA A 116 6.06 -6.95 -3.11
CA ALA A 116 6.23 -8.37 -3.40
C ALA A 116 5.20 -9.20 -2.63
N ARG A 117 4.80 -10.32 -3.24
CA ARG A 117 3.91 -11.31 -2.62
C ARG A 117 4.62 -12.15 -1.54
#